data_AF-X0BB15-F1
#
_entry.id   AF-X0BB15-F1
#
_cell.length_a   1.000
_cell.length_b   1.000
_cell.length_c   1.000
_cell.angle_alpha   90.00
_cell.angle_beta   90.00
_cell.angle_gamma   90.00
#
_symmetry.space_group_name_H-M   'P 1'
#
loop_
_entity.id
_entity.type
_entity.pdbx_description
1 polymer ?
#
loop_
_entity_poly.entity_id
_entity_poly.type
_entity_poly.pdbx_seq_one_letter_code
_entity_poly.pdbx_strand_id
1 'polypeptide(L)'
;MAPVFGKMNESESVTTADEQERIISYLNRKQAEIRLLNEKEAEIVIPTETSNEIFTADPCLDLIDRLNWIHQTTEAWRFVSCELCFIIKGGPEPNHGLDRCEQWPASKHAKRILQWLTTLKIPRYYNVRGACSMCGHGWFVCDEMGQGELARREARSQRSSSGKANLVKEYDAASDHDGYCMNKPVVRRIVAALCAYDDQILGKVLTKMALDHEGIDLTSESQARLWLEQRIQSQDDYWVSRLIYVLDQLIMAYDFRRSRK
;
A
#
# COMPACT_ATOMS: atom_id res chain seq x y z
N MET A 1 8.36 -2.06 22.12
CA MET A 1 7.25 -1.45 21.35
C MET A 1 6.24 -2.54 21.02
N ALA A 2 4.94 -2.23 20.97
CA ALA A 2 3.94 -3.20 20.50
C ALA A 2 4.08 -3.41 18.98
N PRO A 3 3.85 -4.63 18.45
CA PRO A 3 3.89 -4.88 17.01
C PRO A 3 2.95 -3.95 16.25
N VAL A 4 3.38 -3.44 15.09
CA VAL A 4 2.60 -2.48 14.29
C VAL A 4 1.30 -3.11 13.81
N PHE A 5 1.37 -4.30 13.21
CA PHE A 5 0.23 -5.01 12.62
C PHE A 5 -0.34 -6.12 13.52
N GLY A 6 0.15 -6.23 14.76
CA GLY A 6 -0.19 -7.34 15.66
C GLY A 6 0.67 -8.59 15.41
N LYS A 7 0.55 -9.54 16.35
CA LYS A 7 1.22 -10.84 16.32
C LYS A 7 0.15 -11.91 16.58
N MET A 8 0.25 -13.06 15.90
CA MET A 8 -0.56 -14.22 16.27
C MET A 8 -0.13 -14.71 17.66
N ASN A 9 -1.08 -14.78 18.59
CA ASN A 9 -0.79 -15.28 19.93
C ASN A 9 -1.13 -16.77 20.01
N GLU A 10 -0.32 -17.54 20.73
CA GLU A 10 -0.61 -18.96 21.02
C GLU A 10 -1.88 -19.14 21.87
N SER A 11 -2.35 -18.08 22.52
CA SER A 11 -3.52 -18.07 23.40
C SER A 11 -4.78 -17.48 22.75
N GLU A 12 -4.86 -17.40 21.41
CA GLU A 12 -6.09 -16.96 20.74
C GLU A 12 -7.21 -17.99 20.92
N SER A 13 -8.46 -17.53 20.94
CA SER A 13 -9.58 -18.45 20.97
C SER A 13 -9.59 -19.31 19.70
N VAL A 14 -10.04 -20.56 19.83
CA VAL A 14 -10.14 -21.52 18.72
C VAL A 14 -10.91 -20.93 17.53
N THR A 15 -11.93 -20.12 17.79
CA THR A 15 -12.75 -19.45 16.77
C THR A 15 -11.97 -18.41 15.97
N THR A 16 -11.10 -17.63 16.63
CA THR A 16 -10.31 -16.59 15.98
C THR A 16 -9.18 -17.21 15.15
N ALA A 17 -8.55 -18.27 15.67
CA ALA A 17 -7.52 -19.01 14.93
C ALA A 17 -8.09 -19.67 13.65
N ASP A 18 -9.25 -20.33 13.73
CA ASP A 18 -9.94 -20.92 12.57
C ASP A 18 -10.36 -19.84 11.56
N GLU A 19 -10.79 -18.66 12.02
CA GLU A 19 -11.09 -17.55 11.11
C GLU A 19 -9.83 -17.05 10.37
N GLN A 20 -8.72 -16.85 11.08
CA GLN A 20 -7.45 -16.43 10.47
C GLN A 20 -6.95 -17.44 9.44
N GLU A 21 -7.02 -18.73 9.76
CA GLU A 21 -6.60 -19.81 8.86
C GLU A 21 -7.46 -19.87 7.58
N ARG A 22 -8.78 -19.63 7.70
CA ARG A 22 -9.66 -19.52 6.53
C ARG A 22 -9.34 -18.33 5.65
N ILE A 23 -9.00 -17.18 6.24
CA ILE A 23 -8.59 -15.98 5.49
C ILE A 23 -7.27 -16.26 4.76
N ILE A 24 -6.27 -16.82 5.46
CA ILE A 24 -4.98 -17.19 4.85
C ILE A 24 -5.18 -18.17 3.69
N SER A 25 -5.98 -19.22 3.88
CA SER A 25 -6.31 -20.18 2.83
C SER A 25 -7.03 -19.54 1.63
N TYR A 26 -7.88 -18.54 1.88
CA TYR A 26 -8.51 -17.76 0.81
C TYR A 26 -7.48 -16.91 0.04
N LEU A 27 -6.63 -16.17 0.76
CA LEU A 27 -5.63 -15.28 0.15
C LEU A 27 -4.56 -16.06 -0.62
N ASN A 28 -4.09 -17.20 -0.10
CA ASN A 28 -3.12 -18.07 -0.80
C ASN A 28 -3.65 -18.56 -2.16
N ARG A 29 -4.97 -18.77 -2.30
CA ARG A 29 -5.60 -19.15 -3.58
C ARG A 29 -5.80 -17.96 -4.53
N LYS A 30 -5.53 -16.75 -4.06
CA LYS A 30 -5.78 -15.48 -4.75
C LYS A 30 -4.52 -14.64 -4.81
N GLN A 31 -3.35 -15.18 -4.51
CA GLN A 31 -2.13 -14.40 -4.49
C GLN A 31 -1.70 -14.09 -5.92
N ALA A 32 -1.36 -12.84 -6.20
CA ALA A 32 -0.75 -12.49 -7.48
C ALA A 32 0.71 -12.95 -7.46
N GLU A 33 1.22 -13.43 -8.58
CA GLU A 33 2.65 -13.70 -8.72
C GLU A 33 3.43 -12.38 -8.63
N ILE A 34 4.40 -12.34 -7.70
CA ILE A 34 5.30 -11.21 -7.51
C ILE A 34 6.72 -11.71 -7.61
N ARG A 35 7.52 -11.06 -8.46
CA ARG A 35 8.96 -11.33 -8.54
C ARG A 35 9.63 -10.84 -7.26
N LEU A 36 10.39 -11.71 -6.60
CA LEU A 36 11.23 -11.31 -5.48
C LEU A 36 12.35 -10.39 -5.99
N LEU A 37 12.58 -9.30 -5.27
CA LEU A 37 13.66 -8.38 -5.59
C LEU A 37 14.97 -8.91 -5.04
N ASN A 38 16.04 -8.84 -5.83
CA ASN A 38 17.38 -9.09 -5.32
C ASN A 38 17.87 -7.92 -4.45
N GLU A 39 19.00 -8.10 -3.75
CA GLU A 39 19.55 -7.10 -2.82
C GLU A 39 19.83 -5.73 -3.50
N LYS A 40 20.19 -5.72 -4.79
CA LYS A 40 20.44 -4.49 -5.56
C LYS A 40 19.14 -3.77 -5.95
N GLU A 41 18.07 -4.51 -6.18
CA GLU A 41 16.74 -3.98 -6.53
C GLU A 41 15.97 -3.48 -5.31
N ALA A 42 16.30 -4.00 -4.13
CA ALA A 42 15.73 -3.62 -2.85
C ALA A 42 16.29 -2.29 -2.29
N GLU A 43 17.49 -1.87 -2.71
CA GLU A 43 17.98 -0.51 -2.44
C GLU A 43 17.11 0.51 -3.19
N ILE A 44 16.62 1.53 -2.48
CA ILE A 44 15.76 2.61 -3.02
C ILE A 44 16.57 3.42 -4.03
N VAL A 45 16.71 2.92 -5.26
CA VAL A 45 17.56 3.52 -6.30
C VAL A 45 16.85 3.49 -7.66
N ILE A 46 16.71 4.69 -8.22
CA ILE A 46 16.40 5.01 -9.60
C ILE A 46 17.32 4.16 -10.53
N PRO A 47 16.78 3.51 -11.57
CA PRO A 47 17.15 2.15 -11.97
C PRO A 47 18.58 1.94 -12.50
N THR A 48 19.11 0.72 -12.31
CA THR A 48 19.93 0.03 -13.31
C THR A 48 19.82 -1.51 -13.14
N GLU A 49 19.14 -2.12 -14.12
CA GLU A 49 19.17 -3.52 -14.64
C GLU A 49 19.24 -4.76 -13.72
N THR A 50 18.09 -5.46 -13.70
CA THR A 50 17.71 -6.90 -13.70
C THR A 50 18.59 -8.04 -13.14
N SER A 51 17.96 -8.93 -12.36
CA SER A 51 18.14 -10.40 -12.45
C SER A 51 16.87 -11.20 -12.07
N ASN A 52 16.56 -12.27 -12.79
CA ASN A 52 15.29 -13.03 -12.73
C ASN A 52 15.31 -14.23 -11.78
N GLU A 53 14.39 -14.29 -10.83
CA GLU A 53 13.74 -15.53 -10.36
C GLU A 53 12.24 -15.25 -10.11
N ILE A 54 11.38 -16.02 -10.75
CA ILE A 54 9.91 -15.86 -10.74
C ILE A 54 9.31 -17.03 -9.97
N PHE A 55 8.48 -16.73 -8.97
CA PHE A 55 7.66 -17.69 -8.25
C PHE A 55 6.29 -17.81 -8.93
N THR A 56 5.87 -19.03 -9.28
CA THR A 56 4.62 -19.29 -10.03
C THR A 56 3.49 -19.83 -9.15
N ALA A 57 2.30 -19.22 -9.22
CA ALA A 57 1.05 -19.68 -8.63
C ALA A 57 -0.19 -19.23 -9.46
N ASP A 58 -1.21 -20.11 -9.48
CA ASP A 58 -2.40 -20.18 -10.36
C ASP A 58 -3.15 -18.83 -10.63
N PRO A 59 -3.62 -18.55 -11.86
CA PRO A 59 -4.06 -17.22 -12.27
C PRO A 59 -5.51 -16.98 -11.83
N CYS A 60 -5.68 -16.23 -10.74
CA CYS A 60 -6.98 -15.68 -10.38
C CYS A 60 -6.92 -14.15 -10.41
N LEU A 61 -7.40 -13.60 -11.53
CA LEU A 61 -7.39 -12.19 -11.96
C LEU A 61 -5.99 -11.71 -12.40
N ASP A 62 -5.93 -11.12 -13.60
CA ASP A 62 -4.77 -10.39 -14.08
C ASP A 62 -4.37 -9.34 -13.02
N LEU A 63 -3.08 -9.26 -12.69
CA LEU A 63 -2.56 -8.33 -11.70
C LEU A 63 -2.94 -6.89 -12.06
N ILE A 64 -3.02 -6.57 -13.36
CA ILE A 64 -3.48 -5.26 -13.85
C ILE A 64 -4.93 -5.00 -13.44
N ASP A 65 -5.85 -5.95 -13.65
CA ASP A 65 -7.26 -5.79 -13.26
C ASP A 65 -7.43 -5.57 -11.75
N ARG A 66 -6.64 -6.29 -10.94
CA ARG A 66 -6.64 -6.11 -9.48
C ARG A 66 -6.11 -4.76 -9.08
N LEU A 67 -4.97 -4.34 -9.64
CA LEU A 67 -4.38 -3.04 -9.37
C LEU A 67 -5.34 -1.90 -9.77
N ASN A 68 -6.08 -2.06 -10.87
CA ASN A 68 -7.14 -1.14 -11.27
C ASN A 68 -8.31 -1.11 -10.28
N TRP A 69 -8.76 -2.28 -9.81
CA TRP A 69 -9.80 -2.37 -8.80
C TRP A 69 -9.38 -1.71 -7.47
N ILE A 70 -8.11 -1.87 -7.07
CA ILE A 70 -7.56 -1.23 -5.87
C ILE A 70 -7.50 0.28 -6.01
N HIS A 71 -7.11 0.77 -7.19
CA HIS A 71 -7.15 2.19 -7.47
C HIS A 71 -8.58 2.74 -7.34
N GLN A 72 -9.55 2.09 -7.98
CA GLN A 72 -10.97 2.49 -7.90
C GLN A 72 -11.50 2.45 -6.46
N THR A 73 -11.12 1.42 -5.70
CA THR A 73 -11.50 1.29 -4.29
C THR A 73 -10.89 2.41 -3.45
N THR A 74 -9.62 2.75 -3.70
CA THR A 74 -8.94 3.87 -3.03
C THR A 74 -9.65 5.20 -3.30
N GLU A 75 -10.00 5.48 -4.56
CA GLU A 75 -10.77 6.69 -4.92
C GLU A 75 -12.16 6.71 -4.28
N ALA A 76 -12.85 5.57 -4.22
CA ALA A 76 -14.15 5.49 -3.54
C ALA A 76 -14.02 5.79 -2.03
N TRP A 77 -12.98 5.27 -1.39
CA TRP A 77 -12.74 5.46 0.04
C TRP A 77 -12.21 6.86 0.36
N ARG A 78 -11.69 7.61 -0.61
CA ARG A 78 -11.25 8.99 -0.42
C ARG A 78 -12.31 9.90 0.19
N PHE A 79 -13.59 9.61 -0.07
CA PHE A 79 -14.73 10.43 0.35
C PHE A 79 -15.45 9.91 1.60
N VAL A 80 -14.95 8.86 2.26
CA VAL A 80 -15.60 8.31 3.47
C VAL A 80 -15.26 9.08 4.75
N SER A 81 -14.27 9.99 4.66
CA SER A 81 -13.61 10.75 5.73
C SER A 81 -12.92 9.90 6.80
N CYS A 82 -13.63 9.01 7.50
CA CYS A 82 -13.06 8.10 8.50
C CYS A 82 -13.21 6.64 8.08
N GLU A 83 -12.11 6.04 7.63
CA GLU A 83 -12.05 4.67 7.11
C GLU A 83 -12.43 3.63 8.19
N LEU A 84 -12.07 3.86 9.46
CA LEU A 84 -12.43 2.95 10.56
C LEU A 84 -13.94 2.98 10.85
N CYS A 85 -14.56 4.16 10.85
CA CYS A 85 -16.02 4.29 10.98
C CYS A 85 -16.73 3.67 9.79
N PHE A 86 -16.21 3.87 8.58
CA PHE A 86 -16.75 3.27 7.36
C PHE A 86 -16.77 1.74 7.45
N ILE A 87 -15.66 1.13 7.84
CA ILE A 87 -15.52 -0.32 8.02
C ILE A 87 -16.52 -0.88 9.06
N ILE A 88 -16.72 -0.16 10.18
CA ILE A 88 -17.54 -0.64 11.30
C ILE A 88 -19.04 -0.38 11.07
N LYS A 89 -19.42 0.80 10.57
CA LYS A 89 -20.82 1.19 10.37
C LYS A 89 -21.39 0.75 9.01
N GLY A 90 -20.53 0.49 8.02
CA GLY A 90 -20.94 0.18 6.66
C GLY A 90 -21.35 1.38 5.81
N GLY A 91 -21.09 2.62 6.25
CA GLY A 91 -21.43 3.84 5.53
C GLY A 91 -20.47 5.01 5.81
N PRO A 92 -20.40 6.03 4.93
CA PRO A 92 -19.52 7.18 5.11
C PRO A 92 -19.79 7.94 6.41
N GLU A 93 -18.73 8.47 7.03
CA GLU A 93 -18.84 9.27 8.25
C GLU A 93 -18.07 10.59 8.06
N PRO A 94 -18.69 11.61 7.44
CA PRO A 94 -17.98 12.77 6.93
C PRO A 94 -17.44 13.71 8.03
N ASN A 95 -17.88 13.53 9.27
CA ASN A 95 -17.69 14.48 10.36
C ASN A 95 -16.26 14.53 10.92
N HIS A 96 -15.43 13.52 10.67
CA HIS A 96 -14.05 13.48 11.14
C HIS A 96 -13.17 12.57 10.28
N GLY A 97 -11.85 12.76 10.34
CA GLY A 97 -10.86 11.87 9.76
C GLY A 97 -10.42 10.76 10.71
N LEU A 98 -9.76 9.73 10.18
CA LEU A 98 -9.20 8.63 10.99
C LEU A 98 -8.23 9.11 12.08
N ASP A 99 -7.46 10.17 11.80
CA ASP A 99 -6.50 10.82 12.70
C ASP A 99 -7.16 11.39 13.97
N ARG A 100 -8.47 11.71 13.91
CA ARG A 100 -9.27 12.27 15.02
C ARG A 100 -10.35 11.32 15.51
N CYS A 101 -10.36 10.07 15.04
CA CYS A 101 -11.36 9.11 15.47
C CYS A 101 -11.14 8.72 16.93
N GLU A 102 -12.18 8.81 17.75
CA GLU A 102 -12.24 8.32 19.14
C GLU A 102 -13.46 7.42 19.39
N GLN A 103 -14.22 7.08 18.34
CA GLN A 103 -15.52 6.41 18.47
C GLN A 103 -15.41 4.92 18.84
N TRP A 104 -14.25 4.30 18.63
CA TRP A 104 -14.11 2.84 18.71
C TRP A 104 -12.93 2.41 19.57
N PRO A 105 -12.99 1.23 20.21
CA PRO A 105 -11.82 0.65 20.89
C PRO A 105 -10.59 0.51 19.98
N ALA A 106 -10.82 0.26 18.68
CA ALA A 106 -9.78 0.16 17.66
C ALA A 106 -9.14 1.52 17.27
N SER A 107 -9.76 2.65 17.61
CA SER A 107 -9.32 3.99 17.18
C SER A 107 -7.88 4.30 17.60
N LYS A 108 -7.50 3.94 18.82
CA LYS A 108 -6.12 4.14 19.32
C LYS A 108 -5.10 3.35 18.49
N HIS A 109 -5.42 2.12 18.12
CA HIS A 109 -4.56 1.27 17.30
C HIS A 109 -4.47 1.79 15.87
N ALA A 110 -5.60 2.16 15.26
CA ALA A 110 -5.62 2.70 13.91
C ALA A 110 -4.77 3.97 13.79
N LYS A 111 -4.91 4.91 14.73
CA LYS A 111 -4.09 6.13 14.77
C LYS A 111 -2.60 5.83 14.91
N ARG A 112 -2.23 4.87 15.76
CA ARG A 112 -0.82 4.45 15.92
C ARG A 112 -0.24 3.87 14.63
N ILE A 113 -0.99 2.99 13.96
CA ILE A 113 -0.56 2.40 12.68
C ILE A 113 -0.45 3.48 11.62
N LEU A 114 -1.44 4.39 11.53
CA LEU A 114 -1.40 5.52 10.60
C LEU A 114 -0.17 6.40 10.82
N GLN A 115 0.10 6.80 12.06
CA GLN A 115 1.29 7.58 12.40
C GLN A 115 2.57 6.86 11.95
N TRP A 116 2.70 5.57 12.21
CA TRP A 116 3.86 4.81 11.75
C TRP A 116 3.96 4.76 10.21
N LEU A 117 2.85 4.49 9.50
CA LEU A 117 2.80 4.47 8.03
C LEU A 117 3.19 5.81 7.40
N THR A 118 2.89 6.93 8.05
CA THR A 118 3.30 8.27 7.57
C THR A 118 4.81 8.51 7.68
N THR A 119 5.52 7.72 8.49
CA THR A 119 6.99 7.80 8.60
C THR A 119 7.72 6.98 7.53
N LEU A 120 7.01 6.19 6.72
CA LEU A 120 7.63 5.35 5.70
C LEU A 120 8.13 6.21 4.53
N LYS A 121 9.37 5.96 4.10
CA LYS A 121 10.03 6.61 2.96
C LYS A 121 9.64 5.98 1.62
N ILE A 122 8.34 5.97 1.33
CA ILE A 122 7.86 5.46 0.04
C ILE A 122 8.19 6.51 -1.04
N PRO A 123 8.88 6.15 -2.14
CA PRO A 123 9.21 7.09 -3.21
C PRO A 123 7.96 7.79 -3.78
N ARG A 124 8.13 9.00 -4.34
CA ARG A 124 7.05 9.74 -5.02
C ARG A 124 6.72 9.12 -6.39
N TYR A 125 7.77 8.73 -7.10
CA TYR A 125 7.74 8.04 -8.39
C TYR A 125 8.90 7.04 -8.47
N TYR A 126 8.78 5.99 -9.28
CA TYR A 126 9.82 4.96 -9.43
C TYR A 126 10.74 5.19 -10.62
N ASN A 127 10.22 5.05 -11.85
CA ASN A 127 11.05 5.07 -13.06
C ASN A 127 11.33 6.49 -13.57
N VAL A 128 10.27 7.29 -13.72
CA VAL A 128 10.34 8.63 -14.32
C VAL A 128 9.41 9.57 -13.57
N ARG A 129 9.67 10.88 -13.63
CA ARG A 129 8.76 11.90 -13.09
C ARG A 129 7.37 11.71 -13.69
N GLY A 130 6.34 11.71 -12.86
CA GLY A 130 4.97 11.39 -13.26
C GLY A 130 4.64 9.89 -13.35
N ALA A 131 5.58 8.97 -13.09
CA ALA A 131 5.28 7.56 -12.84
C ALA A 131 5.02 7.34 -11.35
N CYS A 132 3.87 7.84 -10.87
CA CYS A 132 3.51 7.84 -9.46
C CYS A 132 3.64 6.44 -8.83
N SER A 133 4.30 6.33 -7.68
CA SER A 133 4.52 5.03 -6.99
C SER A 133 3.23 4.35 -6.51
N MET A 134 2.15 5.12 -6.34
CA MET A 134 0.84 4.64 -5.90
C MET A 134 -0.18 4.49 -7.02
N CYS A 135 -0.05 5.22 -8.12
CA CYS A 135 -1.08 5.27 -9.17
C CYS A 135 -0.55 4.86 -10.55
N GLY A 136 0.76 4.72 -10.73
CA GLY A 136 1.38 4.49 -12.03
C GLY A 136 1.05 3.15 -12.69
N HIS A 137 0.40 2.24 -11.95
CA HIS A 137 -0.13 0.97 -12.46
C HIS A 137 -1.56 1.06 -12.99
N GLY A 138 -2.28 2.14 -12.68
CA GLY A 138 -3.70 2.29 -13.00
C GLY A 138 -3.95 3.14 -14.25
N TRP A 139 -5.16 3.03 -14.80
CA TRP A 139 -5.61 3.87 -15.92
C TRP A 139 -5.93 5.32 -15.55
N PHE A 140 -6.10 5.61 -14.26
CA PHE A 140 -6.48 6.93 -13.78
C PHE A 140 -5.26 7.80 -13.46
N VAL A 141 -5.21 8.96 -14.11
CA VAL A 141 -4.13 9.94 -13.95
C VAL A 141 -4.37 10.73 -12.67
N CYS A 142 -3.52 10.54 -11.66
CA CYS A 142 -3.53 11.40 -10.48
C CYS A 142 -2.72 12.69 -10.74
N ASP A 143 -2.89 13.70 -9.87
CA ASP A 143 -2.21 14.99 -10.04
C ASP A 143 -0.68 14.85 -10.09
N GLU A 144 -0.11 13.86 -9.39
CA GLU A 144 1.33 13.56 -9.48
C GLU A 144 1.77 13.16 -10.89
N MET A 145 0.95 12.36 -11.56
CA MET A 145 1.21 11.93 -12.94
C MET A 145 1.04 13.11 -13.91
N GLY A 146 -0.01 13.92 -13.71
CA GLY A 146 -0.28 15.12 -14.49
C GLY A 146 0.85 16.15 -14.37
N GLN A 147 1.17 16.59 -13.16
CA GLN A 147 2.23 17.56 -12.90
C GLN A 147 3.60 17.06 -13.38
N GLY A 148 3.90 15.78 -13.20
CA GLY A 148 5.14 15.18 -13.70
C GLY A 148 5.24 15.19 -15.22
N GLU A 149 4.13 14.94 -15.94
CA GLU A 149 4.08 15.05 -17.41
C GLU A 149 4.20 16.51 -17.87
N LEU A 150 3.51 17.46 -17.22
CA LEU A 150 3.65 18.89 -17.54
C LEU A 150 5.10 19.36 -17.38
N ALA A 151 5.72 19.08 -16.22
CA ALA A 151 7.11 19.43 -15.97
C ALA A 151 8.07 18.80 -17.00
N ARG A 152 7.82 17.54 -17.41
CA ARG A 152 8.61 16.89 -18.47
C ARG A 152 8.43 17.57 -19.83
N ARG A 153 7.22 18.00 -20.18
CA ARG A 153 6.96 18.74 -21.44
C ARG A 153 7.65 20.10 -21.47
N GLU A 154 7.55 20.85 -20.38
CA GLU A 154 8.19 22.15 -20.24
C GLU A 154 9.72 22.04 -20.26
N ALA A 155 10.29 21.04 -19.58
CA ALA A 155 11.73 20.77 -19.67
C ALA A 155 12.16 20.38 -21.10
N ARG A 156 11.33 19.69 -21.88
CA ARG A 156 11.65 19.38 -23.29
C ARG A 156 11.60 20.61 -24.20
N SER A 157 10.73 21.58 -23.92
CA SER A 157 10.62 22.82 -24.71
C SER A 157 11.73 23.82 -24.40
N GLN A 158 12.42 23.69 -23.26
CA GLN A 158 13.59 24.50 -22.92
C GLN A 158 14.80 24.17 -23.79
N ARG A 159 15.47 25.22 -24.31
CA ARG A 159 16.69 25.09 -25.11
C ARG A 159 17.96 25.03 -24.27
N SER A 160 17.97 25.69 -23.10
CA SER A 160 19.13 25.72 -22.21
C SER A 160 19.10 24.56 -21.20
N SER A 161 20.26 23.96 -20.93
CA SER A 161 20.42 22.93 -19.90
C SER A 161 20.10 23.46 -18.50
N SER A 162 20.40 24.73 -18.21
CA SER A 162 20.07 25.39 -16.95
C SER A 162 18.57 25.61 -16.76
N GLY A 163 17.84 25.99 -17.81
CA GLY A 163 16.38 26.14 -17.76
C GLY A 163 15.68 24.81 -17.48
N LYS A 164 16.16 23.72 -18.10
CA LYS A 164 15.68 22.36 -17.80
C LYS A 164 15.89 21.98 -16.33
N ALA A 165 17.08 22.23 -15.81
CA ALA A 165 17.43 21.88 -14.44
C ALA A 165 16.62 22.68 -13.40
N ASN A 166 16.30 23.94 -13.67
CA ASN A 166 15.50 24.77 -12.77
C ASN A 166 14.05 24.29 -12.68
N LEU A 167 13.40 24.01 -13.82
CA LEU A 167 12.02 23.48 -13.84
C LEU A 167 11.91 22.14 -13.10
N VAL A 168 12.92 21.28 -13.27
CA VAL A 168 13.01 20.00 -12.55
C VAL A 168 13.10 20.24 -11.03
N LYS A 169 13.95 21.18 -10.59
CA LYS A 169 14.08 21.53 -9.17
C LYS A 169 12.80 22.12 -8.60
N GLU A 170 12.10 22.97 -9.35
CA GLU A 170 10.84 23.56 -8.92
C GLU A 170 9.78 22.47 -8.68
N TYR A 171 9.62 21.53 -9.61
CA TYR A 171 8.71 20.40 -9.44
C TYR A 171 9.08 19.50 -8.26
N ASP A 172 10.36 19.21 -8.07
CA ASP A 172 10.82 18.36 -6.96
C ASP A 172 10.73 19.09 -5.60
N ALA A 173 10.79 20.42 -5.57
CA ALA A 173 10.71 21.24 -4.36
C ALA A 173 9.27 21.58 -3.91
N ALA A 174 8.28 21.47 -4.80
CA ALA A 174 6.95 22.03 -4.60
C ALA A 174 5.99 21.18 -3.73
N SER A 175 6.43 20.07 -3.15
CA SER A 175 5.54 19.15 -2.42
C SER A 175 6.26 18.38 -1.31
N ASP A 176 5.50 17.94 -0.32
CA ASP A 176 5.96 17.04 0.74
C ASP A 176 6.34 15.63 0.21
N HIS A 177 6.61 14.69 1.12
CA HIS A 177 6.94 13.29 0.76
C HIS A 177 5.85 12.55 -0.03
N ASP A 178 4.62 13.07 -0.08
CA ASP A 178 3.51 12.48 -0.80
C ASP A 178 3.35 13.05 -2.22
N GLY A 179 4.04 14.13 -2.53
CA GLY A 179 3.95 14.75 -3.85
C GLY A 179 2.60 15.41 -4.07
N TYR A 180 2.09 15.33 -5.29
CA TYR A 180 0.71 15.70 -5.61
C TYR A 180 -0.23 14.49 -5.55
N CYS A 181 0.20 13.33 -5.04
CA CYS A 181 -0.62 12.13 -5.04
C CYS A 181 -1.53 12.07 -3.79
N MET A 182 -2.78 12.49 -3.96
CA MET A 182 -3.78 12.42 -2.88
C MET A 182 -4.18 11.00 -2.46
N ASN A 183 -3.86 9.98 -3.26
CA ASN A 183 -4.15 8.59 -2.91
C ASN A 183 -3.17 8.01 -1.90
N LYS A 184 -1.94 8.51 -1.86
CA LYS A 184 -0.93 8.02 -0.91
C LYS A 184 -1.37 8.14 0.55
N PRO A 185 -1.88 9.30 1.03
CA PRO A 185 -2.44 9.37 2.38
C PRO A 185 -3.72 8.55 2.54
N VAL A 186 -4.55 8.41 1.50
CA VAL A 186 -5.78 7.59 1.55
C VAL A 186 -5.43 6.11 1.78
N VAL A 187 -4.52 5.55 0.99
CA VAL A 187 -4.01 4.17 1.13
C VAL A 187 -3.53 3.91 2.55
N ARG A 188 -2.71 4.81 3.11
CA ARG A 188 -2.22 4.66 4.49
C ARG A 188 -3.35 4.61 5.52
N ARG A 189 -4.40 5.42 5.35
CA ARG A 189 -5.56 5.41 6.25
C ARG A 189 -6.39 4.14 6.12
N ILE A 190 -6.61 3.66 4.90
CA ILE A 190 -7.32 2.38 4.66
C ILE A 190 -6.55 1.22 5.32
N VAL A 191 -5.25 1.11 5.05
CA VAL A 191 -4.39 0.07 5.66
C VAL A 191 -4.44 0.16 7.18
N ALA A 192 -4.28 1.36 7.76
CA ALA A 192 -4.34 1.56 9.21
C ALA A 192 -5.68 1.14 9.82
N ALA A 193 -6.79 1.46 9.16
CA ALA A 193 -8.13 1.11 9.63
C ALA A 193 -8.39 -0.40 9.53
N LEU A 194 -8.06 -1.03 8.41
CA LEU A 194 -8.21 -2.47 8.20
C LEU A 194 -7.34 -3.28 9.17
N CYS A 195 -6.08 -2.88 9.36
CA CYS A 195 -5.18 -3.57 10.29
C CYS A 195 -5.56 -3.39 11.75
N ALA A 196 -6.25 -2.31 12.13
CA ALA A 196 -6.70 -2.07 13.50
C ALA A 196 -8.08 -2.69 13.82
N TYR A 197 -8.88 -2.93 12.79
CA TYR A 197 -10.24 -3.43 12.93
C TYR A 197 -10.26 -4.83 13.55
N ASP A 198 -11.24 -5.06 14.43
CA ASP A 198 -11.62 -6.37 14.97
C ASP A 198 -10.44 -7.15 15.56
N ASP A 199 -9.87 -6.62 16.65
CA ASP A 199 -8.67 -7.15 17.32
C ASP A 199 -7.47 -7.40 16.39
N GLN A 200 -7.33 -6.56 15.37
CA GLN A 200 -6.26 -6.61 14.38
C GLN A 200 -6.20 -7.95 13.61
N ILE A 201 -7.33 -8.66 13.45
CA ILE A 201 -7.35 -9.97 12.74
C ILE A 201 -6.66 -9.89 11.38
N LEU A 202 -6.96 -8.85 10.58
CA LEU A 202 -6.35 -8.69 9.25
C LEU A 202 -4.87 -8.33 9.33
N GLY A 203 -4.46 -7.54 10.33
CA GLY A 203 -3.06 -7.23 10.58
C GLY A 203 -2.25 -8.48 10.97
N LYS A 204 -2.82 -9.35 11.81
CA LYS A 204 -2.20 -10.63 12.21
C LYS A 204 -2.06 -11.59 11.03
N VAL A 205 -3.09 -11.67 10.18
CA VAL A 205 -3.02 -12.44 8.91
C VAL A 205 -1.90 -11.92 8.03
N LEU A 206 -1.79 -10.60 7.85
CA LEU A 206 -0.69 -9.98 7.08
C LEU A 206 0.68 -10.35 7.65
N THR A 207 0.86 -10.26 8.97
CA THR A 207 2.09 -10.68 9.67
C THR A 207 2.44 -12.13 9.39
N LYS A 208 1.46 -13.05 9.46
CA LYS A 208 1.70 -14.47 9.18
C LYS A 208 2.04 -14.72 7.71
N MET A 209 1.33 -14.09 6.78
CA MET A 209 1.61 -14.26 5.36
C MET A 209 3.01 -13.77 4.98
N ALA A 210 3.45 -12.62 5.48
CA ALA A 210 4.79 -12.12 5.23
C ALA A 210 5.88 -13.05 5.78
N LEU A 211 5.64 -13.66 6.95
CA LEU A 211 6.54 -14.62 7.55
C LEU A 211 6.60 -15.93 6.76
N ASP A 212 5.44 -16.50 6.41
CA ASP A 212 5.34 -17.80 5.74
C ASP A 212 5.89 -17.76 4.30
N HIS A 213 5.67 -16.66 3.58
CA HIS A 213 6.02 -16.56 2.16
C HIS A 213 7.38 -15.91 1.89
N GLU A 214 7.77 -14.93 2.71
CA GLU A 214 8.96 -14.11 2.47
C GLU A 214 9.97 -14.20 3.63
N GLY A 215 9.66 -14.93 4.70
CA GLY A 215 10.53 -15.02 5.89
C GLY A 215 10.62 -13.71 6.67
N ILE A 216 9.71 -12.76 6.43
CA ILE A 216 9.74 -11.41 7.00
C ILE A 216 8.91 -11.36 8.28
N ASP A 217 9.56 -11.00 9.40
CA ASP A 217 8.90 -10.77 10.67
C ASP A 217 8.39 -9.32 10.77
N LEU A 218 7.11 -9.11 10.46
CA LEU A 218 6.48 -7.78 10.60
C LEU A 218 6.27 -7.33 12.04
N THR A 219 6.58 -8.16 13.04
CA THR A 219 6.64 -7.71 14.44
C THR A 219 7.92 -6.96 14.76
N SER A 220 8.97 -7.16 13.95
CA SER A 220 10.19 -6.35 13.96
C SER A 220 9.99 -5.06 13.15
N GLU A 221 10.16 -3.91 13.81
CA GLU A 221 9.97 -2.60 13.17
C GLU A 221 10.92 -2.39 11.98
N SER A 222 12.17 -2.81 12.11
CA SER A 222 13.17 -2.64 11.05
C SER A 222 12.86 -3.49 9.82
N GLN A 223 12.45 -4.75 10.02
CA GLN A 223 12.05 -5.62 8.91
C GLN A 223 10.75 -5.13 8.27
N ALA A 224 9.74 -4.79 9.07
CA ALA A 224 8.47 -4.26 8.57
C ALA A 224 8.66 -2.99 7.75
N ARG A 225 9.52 -2.08 8.22
CA ARG A 225 9.86 -0.84 7.51
C ARG A 225 10.54 -1.12 6.17
N LEU A 226 11.62 -1.89 6.19
CA LEU A 226 12.37 -2.22 4.98
C LEU A 226 11.48 -2.90 3.96
N TRP A 227 10.66 -3.85 4.39
CA TRP A 227 9.75 -4.58 3.51
C TRP A 227 8.65 -3.68 2.91
N LEU A 228 8.04 -2.79 3.69
CA LEU A 228 6.97 -1.90 3.18
C LEU A 228 7.48 -0.73 2.32
N GLU A 229 8.70 -0.27 2.54
CA GLU A 229 9.33 0.80 1.72
C GLU A 229 9.78 0.29 0.35
N GLN A 230 9.89 -1.04 0.16
CA GLN A 230 10.20 -1.65 -1.12
C GLN A 230 9.10 -1.44 -2.17
N ARG A 231 9.53 -1.57 -3.42
CA ARG A 231 8.64 -1.76 -4.56
C ARG A 231 8.49 -3.25 -4.86
N ILE A 232 7.52 -3.57 -5.70
CA ILE A 232 7.33 -4.88 -6.30
C ILE A 232 7.28 -4.70 -7.81
N GLN A 233 7.74 -5.70 -8.55
CA GLN A 233 7.61 -5.72 -10.00
C GLN A 233 6.47 -6.67 -10.37
N SER A 234 5.54 -6.18 -11.18
CA SER A 234 4.50 -7.01 -11.81
C SER A 234 5.11 -7.93 -12.86
N GLN A 235 4.36 -8.96 -13.27
CA GLN A 235 4.71 -9.80 -14.42
C GLN A 235 4.88 -8.96 -15.71
N ASP A 236 4.08 -7.91 -15.89
CA ASP A 236 4.17 -6.99 -17.04
C ASP A 236 5.22 -5.87 -16.89
N ASP A 237 6.22 -6.04 -16.00
CA ASP A 237 7.35 -5.12 -15.84
C ASP A 237 7.00 -3.70 -15.32
N TYR A 238 5.89 -3.58 -14.57
CA TYR A 238 5.52 -2.34 -13.88
C TYR A 238 5.97 -2.36 -12.42
N TRP A 239 6.53 -1.24 -11.97
CA TRP A 239 6.89 -1.04 -10.57
C TRP A 239 5.72 -0.50 -9.77
N VAL A 240 5.38 -1.19 -8.68
CA VAL A 240 4.29 -0.82 -7.77
C VAL A 240 4.81 -0.75 -6.34
N SER A 241 4.24 0.13 -5.51
CA SER A 241 4.58 0.14 -4.09
C SER A 241 4.11 -1.13 -3.40
N ARG A 242 4.95 -1.72 -2.53
CA ARG A 242 4.54 -2.85 -1.68
C ARG A 242 3.29 -2.51 -0.86
N LEU A 243 3.11 -1.25 -0.47
CA LEU A 243 1.93 -0.81 0.26
C LEU A 243 0.61 -1.00 -0.51
N ILE A 244 0.63 -0.88 -1.85
CA ILE A 244 -0.54 -1.16 -2.70
C ILE A 244 -0.86 -2.65 -2.70
N TYR A 245 0.15 -3.51 -2.76
CA TYR A 245 -0.05 -4.95 -2.63
C TYR A 245 -0.59 -5.35 -1.26
N VAL A 246 -0.08 -4.73 -0.19
CA VAL A 246 -0.64 -4.93 1.14
C VAL A 246 -2.11 -4.47 1.21
N LEU A 247 -2.43 -3.31 0.61
CA LEU A 247 -3.81 -2.84 0.53
C LEU A 247 -4.70 -3.84 -0.21
N ASP A 248 -4.22 -4.40 -1.32
CA ASP A 248 -4.91 -5.45 -2.08
C ASP A 248 -5.27 -6.66 -1.23
N GLN A 249 -4.29 -7.24 -0.53
CA GLN A 249 -4.51 -8.37 0.36
C GLN A 249 -5.52 -8.03 1.48
N LEU A 250 -5.42 -6.84 2.07
CA LEU A 250 -6.29 -6.42 3.16
C LEU A 250 -7.74 -6.20 2.72
N ILE A 251 -7.98 -5.57 1.56
CA ILE A 251 -9.34 -5.38 1.04
C ILE A 251 -9.94 -6.73 0.66
N MET A 252 -9.20 -7.59 -0.02
CA MET A 252 -9.68 -8.94 -0.35
C MET A 252 -10.06 -9.75 0.90
N ALA A 253 -9.23 -9.68 1.94
CA ALA A 253 -9.51 -10.33 3.21
C ALA A 253 -10.76 -9.75 3.88
N TYR A 254 -10.89 -8.43 3.88
CA TYR A 254 -12.04 -7.74 4.45
C TYR A 254 -13.35 -8.10 3.74
N ASP A 255 -13.37 -8.06 2.41
CA ASP A 255 -14.55 -8.40 1.62
C ASP A 255 -14.94 -9.87 1.77
N PHE A 256 -13.95 -10.77 1.82
CA PHE A 256 -14.18 -12.18 2.12
C PHE A 256 -14.87 -12.36 3.48
N ARG A 257 -14.38 -11.68 4.53
CA ARG A 257 -15.00 -11.71 5.86
C ARG A 257 -16.42 -11.13 5.84
N ARG A 258 -16.62 -10.02 5.13
CA ARG A 258 -17.92 -9.33 5.07
C ARG A 258 -18.97 -10.14 4.32
N SER A 259 -18.59 -10.89 3.28
CA SER A 259 -19.50 -11.76 2.51
C SER A 259 -20.04 -12.97 3.28
N ARG A 260 -19.47 -13.26 4.47
CA ARG A 260 -19.81 -14.42 5.31
C ARG A 260 -20.50 -14.04 6.62
N LYS A 261 -20.73 -12.75 6.85
CA LYS A 261 -21.55 -12.22 7.95
C LYS A 261 -22.98 -12.04 7.46
#